data_AF-A0A328TJ96-F1
#
_entry.id   AF-A0A328TJ96-F1
#
_cell.length_a   1.000
_cell.length_b   1.000
_cell.length_c   1.000
_cell.angle_alpha   90.00
_cell.angle_beta   90.00
_cell.angle_gamma   90.00
#
_symmetry.space_group_name_H-M   'P 1'
#
loop_
_entity.id
_entity.type
_entity.pdbx_description
1 polymer ?
#
loop_
_entity_poly.entity_id
_entity_poly.type
_entity_poly.pdbx_seq_one_letter_code
_entity_poly.pdbx_strand_id
1 'polypeptide(L)' 'MSKSTAENLISYGKLPIKPKGAQKKGLVEVNMAALTVMALSECHVSLNA' A
#
# COMPACT_ATOMS: atom_id res chain seq x y z
N MET A 1 -12.02 -4.17 5.24
CA MET A 1 -11.94 -3.47 3.94
C MET A 1 -12.60 -4.35 2.88
N SER A 2 -13.44 -3.79 2.01
CA SER A 2 -14.03 -4.56 0.91
C SER A 2 -13.05 -4.66 -0.28
N LYS A 3 -13.22 -5.66 -1.15
CA LYS A 3 -12.40 -5.80 -2.36
C LYS A 3 -12.48 -4.55 -3.25
N SER A 4 -13.69 -4.01 -3.47
CA SER A 4 -13.87 -2.81 -4.29
C SER A 4 -13.18 -1.58 -3.69
N THR A 5 -13.20 -1.45 -2.36
CA THR A 5 -12.43 -0.42 -1.66
C THR A 5 -10.93 -0.57 -1.93
N ALA A 6 -10.39 -1.79 -1.84
CA ALA A 6 -8.97 -2.04 -2.10
C ALA A 6 -8.58 -1.71 -3.55
N GLU A 7 -9.39 -2.12 -4.53
CA GLU A 7 -9.19 -1.83 -5.94
C GLU A 7 -9.21 -0.32 -6.22
N ASN A 8 -10.14 0.41 -5.63
CA ASN A 8 -10.19 1.87 -5.72
C ASN A 8 -8.93 2.51 -5.13
N LEU A 9 -8.50 2.08 -3.95
CA LEU A 9 -7.30 2.63 -3.31
C LEU A 9 -6.03 2.34 -4.14
N ILE A 10 -5.94 1.19 -4.80
CA ILE A 10 -4.86 0.88 -5.74
C ILE A 10 -4.93 1.81 -6.96
N SER A 11 -6.12 1.99 -7.54
CA SER A 11 -6.35 2.89 -8.69
C SER A 11 -5.95 4.33 -8.37
N TYR A 12 -6.24 4.79 -7.15
CA TYR A 12 -5.91 6.12 -6.66
C TYR A 12 -4.46 6.27 -6.20
N GLY A 13 -3.65 5.21 -6.27
CA GLY A 13 -2.24 5.23 -5.81
C GLY A 13 -2.07 5.37 -4.30
N LYS A 14 -3.09 5.01 -3.52
CA LYS A 14 -3.09 5.12 -2.04
C LYS A 14 -2.55 3.89 -1.33
N LEU A 15 -2.42 2.76 -2.03
CA LEU A 15 -1.78 1.56 -1.50
C LEU A 15 -0.44 1.32 -2.21
N PRO A 16 0.66 1.12 -1.46
CA PRO A 16 1.92 0.74 -2.07
C PRO A 16 1.80 -0.71 -2.56
N ILE A 17 1.95 -0.92 -3.87
CA ILE A 17 1.91 -2.25 -4.49
C ILE A 17 3.28 -2.65 -5.00
N LYS A 18 3.55 -3.95 -5.04
CA LYS A 18 4.77 -4.45 -5.69
C LYS A 18 4.69 -4.20 -7.22
N PRO A 19 5.83 -3.95 -7.88
CA PRO A 19 5.86 -3.85 -9.34
C PRO A 19 5.33 -5.14 -9.98
N LYS A 20 4.44 -4.99 -10.96
CA LYS A 20 3.83 -6.14 -11.67
C LYS A 20 4.76 -6.75 -12.73
N GLY A 21 5.92 -6.14 -12.99
CA GLY A 21 6.83 -6.55 -14.05
C GLY A 21 6.10 -6.66 -15.40
N ALA A 22 6.25 -7.79 -16.09
CA ALA A 22 5.58 -8.07 -17.35
C ALA A 22 4.10 -8.50 -17.21
N GLN A 23 3.61 -8.75 -15.99
CA GLN A 23 2.21 -9.16 -15.79
C GLN A 23 1.26 -7.97 -15.96
N LYS A 24 0.52 -7.99 -17.07
CA LYS A 24 -0.51 -6.99 -17.37
C LYS A 24 -1.85 -7.26 -16.67
N LYS A 25 -2.12 -8.52 -16.28
CA LYS A 25 -3.32 -8.98 -15.58
C LYS A 25 -2.90 -10.04 -14.57
N GLY A 26 -3.44 -10.00 -13.36
CA GLY A 26 -3.08 -10.93 -12.30
C GLY A 26 -3.34 -10.41 -10.91
N LEU A 27 -2.92 -11.18 -9.91
CA LEU A 27 -2.98 -10.80 -8.50
C LEU A 27 -2.18 -9.51 -8.27
N VAL A 28 -2.70 -8.66 -7.39
CA VAL A 28 -2.01 -7.45 -6.95
C VAL A 28 -1.48 -7.69 -5.54
N GLU A 29 -0.18 -7.61 -5.38
CA GLU A 29 0.47 -7.75 -4.09
C GLU A 29 0.74 -6.38 -3.47
N VAL A 30 0.29 -6.19 -2.24
CA VAL A 30 0.61 -4.99 -1.45
C VAL A 30 2.02 -5.12 -0.89
N ASN A 31 2.80 -4.06 -1.00
CA ASN A 31 4.09 -3.95 -0.34
C ASN A 31 3.87 -3.61 1.14
N MET A 32 3.76 -4.63 1.98
CA MET A 32 3.49 -4.46 3.42
C MET A 32 4.59 -3.67 4.14
N ALA A 33 5.84 -3.75 3.70
CA ALA A 33 6.92 -2.98 4.33
C ALA A 33 6.73 -1.48 4.10
N ALA A 34 6.44 -1.08 2.85
CA ALA A 34 6.16 0.31 2.52
C ALA A 34 4.87 0.81 3.20
N LEU A 35 3.83 -0.03 3.30
CA LEU A 35 2.58 0.32 3.97
C LEU A 35 2.81 0.62 5.46
N THR A 36 3.62 -0.18 6.15
CA THR A 36 3.98 0.06 7.56
C THR A 36 4.75 1.36 7.72
N VAL A 37 5.71 1.66 6.85
CA VAL A 37 6.45 2.94 6.90
C VAL A 37 5.52 4.12 6.69
N MET A 38 4.59 4.05 5.73
CA MET A 38 3.56 5.09 5.53
C MET A 38 2.71 5.28 6.79
N ALA A 39 2.19 4.19 7.35
CA ALA A 39 1.37 4.23 8.56
C ALA A 39 2.14 4.83 9.75
N LEU A 40 3.42 4.48 9.91
CA LEU A 40 4.28 5.06 10.93
C LEU A 40 4.62 6.54 10.66
N SER A 41 4.73 6.95 9.40
CA SER A 41 5.02 8.34 9.03
C SER A 41 3.80 9.25 9.21
N GLU A 42 2.60 8.73 8.96
CA GLU A 42 1.33 9.42 9.22
C GLU A 42 1.01 9.46 10.71
N CYS A 43 1.51 8.48 11.47
CA CYS A 43 1.42 8.50 12.91
C CYS A 43 2.44 9.51 13.45
N HIS A 44 1.98 10.54 14.16
CA HIS A 44 2.83 11.45 14.95
C HIS A 44 3.39 10.70 16.16
N VAL A 45 4.15 9.64 15.93
CA VAL A 45 4.90 8.97 16.99
C VAL A 45 6.06 9.89 17.31
N SER A 46 5.95 10.64 18.40
CA SER A 46 7.10 11.30 18.99
C SER A 46 8.12 10.22 19.36
N LEU A 47 9.08 9.98 18.47
CA LEU A 47 10.25 9.17 18.75
C LEU A 47 11.12 9.98 19.72
N ASN A 48 10.78 9.95 21.01
CA ASN A 48 11.77 10.21 22.04
C ASN A 48 12.71 9.01 22.04
N ALA A 49 13.85 9.18 21.38
CA ALA A 49 14.99 8.27 21.42
C ALA A 49 15.73 8.40 22.76
#